data_AF-A0A9E4YHI0-F1
#
_entry.id   AF-A0A9E4YHI0-F1
#
_cell.length_a   1.000
_cell.length_b   1.000
_cell.length_c   1.000
_cell.angle_alpha   90.00
_cell.angle_beta   90.00
_cell.angle_gamma   90.00
#
_symmetry.space_group_name_H-M   'P 1'
#
loop_
_entity.id
_entity.type
_entity.pdbx_description
1 polymer ?
#
loop_
_entity_poly.entity_id
_entity_poly.type
_entity_poly.pdbx_seq_one_letter_code
_entity_poly.pdbx_strand_id
1 'polypeptide(L)'
;HPVFIPDSQLHFVGVVVNLVLTYGEHELMRRVSRVTLIAPGPSLVQLVDWDPQQDSVSHSDDPASMGALAALVGMAVQDVDSSLEKREDALRDRVAKGGLEPSDAARLAETYRRANA
;
A
#
# COMPACT_ATOMS: atom_id res chain seq x y z
N HIS A 1 -3.41 23.94 -21.52
CA HIS A 1 -4.29 24.40 -20.43
C HIS A 1 -4.02 23.53 -19.21
N PRO A 2 -3.65 24.09 -18.05
CA PRO A 2 -3.54 23.28 -16.84
C PRO A 2 -4.93 22.75 -16.46
N VAL A 3 -5.01 21.45 -16.17
CA VAL A 3 -6.22 20.83 -15.61
C VAL A 3 -6.15 20.99 -14.10
N PHE A 4 -7.13 21.66 -13.51
CA PHE A 4 -7.26 21.81 -12.07
C PHE A 4 -8.22 20.77 -11.53
N ILE A 5 -7.77 19.98 -10.55
CA ILE A 5 -8.63 19.05 -9.81
C ILE A 5 -9.07 19.78 -8.54
N PRO A 6 -10.38 20.01 -8.33
CA PRO A 6 -10.87 20.62 -7.10
C PRO A 6 -10.48 19.80 -5.86
N ASP A 7 -10.15 20.48 -4.76
CA ASP A 7 -9.78 19.82 -3.50
C ASP A 7 -10.87 18.86 -3.00
N SER A 8 -12.14 19.20 -3.23
CA SER A 8 -13.28 18.35 -2.90
C SER A 8 -13.31 17.02 -3.66
N GLN A 9 -12.57 16.90 -4.77
CA GLN A 9 -12.49 15.71 -5.60
C GLN A 9 -11.18 14.93 -5.39
N LEU A 10 -10.21 15.45 -4.64
CA LEU A 10 -8.91 14.79 -4.47
C LEU A 10 -9.02 13.41 -3.82
N HIS A 11 -10.00 13.20 -2.95
CA HIS A 11 -10.24 11.90 -2.31
C HIS A 11 -10.58 10.77 -3.31
N PHE A 12 -11.02 11.07 -4.53
CA PHE A 12 -11.22 10.06 -5.58
C PHE A 12 -9.92 9.43 -6.08
N VAL A 13 -8.76 10.04 -5.81
CA VAL A 13 -7.45 9.43 -6.09
C VAL A 13 -7.25 8.17 -5.25
N GLY A 14 -7.85 8.10 -4.06
CA GLY A 14 -7.72 6.96 -3.15
C GLY A 14 -6.34 6.90 -2.50
N VAL A 15 -5.33 6.41 -3.22
CA VAL A 15 -4.00 6.17 -2.68
C VAL A 15 -2.91 6.74 -3.58
N VAL A 16 -1.93 7.39 -2.97
CA VAL A 16 -0.69 7.84 -3.61
C VAL A 16 0.46 6.97 -3.12
N VAL A 17 1.22 6.42 -4.07
CA VAL A 17 2.45 5.65 -3.81
C VAL A 17 3.63 6.46 -4.33
N ASN A 18 4.45 6.96 -3.40
CA ASN A 18 5.64 7.73 -3.75
C ASN A 18 6.82 6.79 -3.99
N LEU A 19 7.52 7.01 -5.10
CA LEU A 19 8.73 6.29 -5.45
C LEU A 19 9.93 7.24 -5.37
N VAL A 20 11.03 6.73 -4.81
CA VAL A 20 12.32 7.42 -4.79
C VAL A 20 13.35 6.58 -5.54
N LEU A 21 14.24 7.26 -6.26
CA LEU A 21 15.43 6.67 -6.86
C LEU A 21 16.60 6.90 -5.91
N THR A 22 17.26 5.81 -5.51
CA THR A 22 18.43 5.85 -4.64
C THR A 22 19.61 5.22 -5.36
N TYR A 23 20.81 5.67 -5.04
CA TYR A 23 22.04 5.04 -5.52
C TYR A 23 22.51 4.07 -4.45
N GLY A 24 22.48 2.77 -4.75
CA GLY A 24 23.20 1.76 -3.98
C GLY A 24 24.69 1.74 -4.33
N GLU A 25 25.43 0.76 -3.82
CA GLU A 25 26.88 0.68 -4.07
C GLU A 25 27.22 0.57 -5.56
N HIS A 26 26.39 -0.12 -6.35
CA HIS A 26 26.67 -0.41 -7.76
C HIS A 26 25.50 -0.21 -8.72
N GLU A 27 24.31 0.11 -8.22
CA GLU A 27 23.12 0.25 -9.06
C GLU A 27 22.11 1.27 -8.53
N LEU A 28 21.30 1.76 -9.47
CA LEU A 28 20.18 2.63 -9.17
C LEU A 28 19.01 1.77 -8.69
N MET A 29 18.61 1.95 -7.44
CA MET A 29 17.52 1.25 -6.80
C MET A 29 16.25 2.11 -6.80
N ARG A 30 15.10 1.43 -6.88
CA ARG A 30 13.78 2.05 -6.70
C ARG A 30 13.22 1.60 -5.37
N ARG A 31 12.77 2.55 -4.56
CA ARG A 31 12.12 2.29 -3.27
C ARG A 31 10.77 2.98 -3.21
N VAL A 32 9.80 2.32 -2.58
CA VAL A 32 8.56 2.99 -2.15
C VAL A 32 8.92 3.81 -0.93
N SER A 33 8.85 5.14 -1.04
CA SER A 33 9.23 6.03 0.06
C SER A 33 8.08 6.30 1.01
N ARG A 34 6.84 6.26 0.49
CA ARG A 34 5.62 6.57 1.24
C ARG A 34 4.40 5.99 0.56
N VAL A 35 3.42 5.59 1.36
CA VAL A 35 2.05 5.36 0.90
C VAL A 35 1.11 6.29 1.66
N THR A 36 0.31 7.07 0.93
CA THR A 36 -0.63 8.03 1.51
C THR A 36 -2.04 7.77 0.99
N LEU A 37 -2.98 7.57 1.91
CA LEU A 37 -4.40 7.56 1.65
C LEU A 37 -4.93 9.00 1.60
N ILE A 38 -5.68 9.32 0.56
CA ILE A 38 -6.43 10.58 0.46
C ILE A 38 -7.86 10.32 0.91
N ALA A 39 -8.15 10.61 2.18
CA ALA A 39 -9.48 10.44 2.75
C ALA A 39 -10.43 11.58 2.29
N PRO A 40 -11.77 11.43 2.42
CA PRO A 40 -12.71 12.51 2.13
C PRO A 40 -12.35 13.83 2.84
N GLY A 41 -12.37 14.93 2.09
CA GLY A 41 -11.74 16.21 2.50
C GLY A 41 -10.26 16.30 2.10
N PRO A 42 -9.53 17.38 2.38
CA PRO A 42 -8.09 17.47 2.14
C PRO A 42 -7.29 16.75 3.24
N SER A 43 -7.69 15.52 3.61
CA SER A 43 -7.04 14.75 4.68
C SER A 43 -6.08 13.72 4.09
N LEU A 44 -4.80 13.88 4.43
CA LEU A 44 -3.72 12.99 4.01
C LEU A 44 -3.35 12.08 5.16
N VAL A 45 -3.59 10.78 4.98
CA VAL A 45 -3.29 9.75 5.99
C VAL A 45 -2.10 8.94 5.51
N GLN A 46 -0.98 9.02 6.23
CA GLN A 46 0.22 8.24 5.91
C GLN A 46 0.04 6.80 6.41
N LEU A 47 0.12 5.83 5.49
CA LEU A 47 -0.03 4.42 5.79
C LEU A 47 1.31 3.69 5.89
N VAL A 48 2.31 4.11 5.12
CA VAL A 48 3.63 3.47 5.06
C VAL A 48 4.69 4.56 4.98
N ASP A 49 5.80 4.34 5.68
CA ASP A 49 7.03 5.13 5.57
C ASP A 49 8.23 4.23 5.30
N TRP A 50 9.29 4.81 4.74
CA TRP A 50 10.56 4.13 4.48
C TRP A 50 11.68 4.78 5.28
N ASP A 51 12.46 3.95 5.98
CA ASP A 51 13.70 4.35 6.64
C ASP A 51 14.88 4.18 5.67
N PRO A 52 15.48 5.27 5.15
CA PRO A 52 16.63 5.18 4.25
C PRO A 52 17.91 4.64 4.92
N GLN A 53 18.02 4.72 6.24
CA GLN A 53 19.21 4.26 6.96
C GLN A 53 19.20 2.74 7.12
N GLN A 54 18.02 2.15 7.29
CA GLN A 54 17.83 0.71 7.46
C GLN A 54 17.38 0.00 6.18
N ASP A 55 17.07 0.76 5.13
CA ASP A 55 16.45 0.29 3.89
C ASP A 55 15.21 -0.59 4.14
N SER A 56 14.35 -0.13 5.05
CA SER A 56 13.18 -0.87 5.52
C SER A 56 11.91 -0.04 5.41
N VAL A 57 10.78 -0.71 5.22
CA VAL A 57 9.45 -0.08 5.22
C VAL A 57 8.68 -0.54 6.44
N SER A 58 7.91 0.38 7.03
CA SER A 58 6.97 0.09 8.11
C SER A 58 5.62 0.71 7.79
N HIS A 59 4.55 0.01 8.20
CA HIS A 59 3.21 0.60 8.15
C HIS A 59 2.89 1.33 9.45
N SER A 60 1.92 2.24 9.39
CA SER A 60 1.39 2.94 10.54
C SER A 60 0.52 2.01 11.38
N ASP A 61 0.73 1.99 12.70
CA ASP A 61 -0.16 1.34 13.68
C ASP A 61 -1.08 2.36 14.37
N ASP A 62 -1.04 3.62 13.95
CA ASP A 62 -1.87 4.68 14.53
C ASP A 62 -3.37 4.37 14.31
N PRO A 63 -4.22 4.43 15.36
CA PRO A 63 -5.63 4.10 15.25
C PRO A 63 -6.40 4.91 14.20
N ALA A 64 -6.04 6.18 13.98
CA ALA A 64 -6.70 6.99 12.95
C ALA A 64 -6.31 6.52 11.55
N SER A 65 -5.04 6.17 11.35
CA SER A 65 -4.53 5.61 10.10
C SER A 65 -5.19 4.28 9.76
N MET A 66 -5.27 3.37 10.74
CA MET A 66 -5.91 2.07 10.58
C MET A 66 -7.42 2.17 10.41
N GLY A 67 -8.07 3.11 11.11
CA GLY A 67 -9.48 3.44 10.91
C GLY A 67 -9.79 3.94 9.50
N ALA A 68 -8.93 4.80 8.94
CA ALA A 68 -9.08 5.30 7.58
C ALA A 68 -8.86 4.20 6.53
N LEU A 69 -7.86 3.33 6.74
CA LEU A 69 -7.64 2.16 5.89
C LEU A 69 -8.85 1.21 5.91
N ALA A 70 -9.38 0.90 7.10
CA ALA A 70 -10.56 0.05 7.29
C ALA A 70 -11.77 0.59 6.51
N ALA A 71 -12.02 1.90 6.63
CA ALA A 71 -13.10 2.58 5.92
C ALA A 71 -12.93 2.52 4.39
N LEU A 72 -11.70 2.70 3.88
CA LEU A 72 -11.42 2.60 2.45
C LEU A 72 -11.71 1.19 1.92
N VAL A 73 -11.29 0.15 2.63
CA VAL A 73 -11.42 -1.25 2.17
C VAL A 73 -12.75 -1.89 2.55
N GLY A 74 -13.61 -1.19 3.28
CA GLY A 74 -14.93 -1.69 3.69
C GLY A 74 -14.85 -2.82 4.73
N MET A 75 -13.88 -2.78 5.64
CA MET A 75 -13.69 -3.79 6.70
C MET A 75 -13.85 -3.18 8.10
N ALA A 76 -14.11 -4.03 9.10
CA ALA A 76 -14.03 -3.61 10.49
C ALA A 76 -12.57 -3.40 10.90
N VAL A 77 -12.29 -2.35 11.69
CA VAL A 77 -10.92 -1.97 12.09
C VAL A 77 -10.18 -3.14 12.75
N GLN A 78 -10.85 -3.89 13.63
CA GLN A 78 -10.22 -5.03 14.31
C GLN A 78 -9.80 -6.18 13.38
N ASP A 79 -10.35 -6.24 12.16
CA ASP A 79 -10.06 -7.31 11.21
C ASP A 79 -8.92 -6.92 10.25
N VAL A 80 -8.56 -5.63 10.19
CA VAL A 80 -7.58 -5.13 9.21
C VAL A 80 -6.21 -5.74 9.44
N ASP A 81 -5.70 -5.74 10.67
CA ASP A 81 -4.36 -6.27 10.99
C ASP A 81 -4.25 -7.74 10.60
N SER A 82 -5.20 -8.57 11.05
CA SER A 82 -5.22 -10.00 10.71
C SER A 82 -5.31 -10.26 9.19
N SER A 83 -6.01 -9.38 8.46
CA SER A 83 -6.13 -9.45 7.00
C SER A 83 -4.83 -9.04 6.31
N LEU A 84 -4.13 -8.03 6.84
CA LEU A 84 -2.82 -7.60 6.36
C LEU A 84 -1.77 -8.71 6.57
N GLU A 85 -1.66 -9.25 7.79
CA GLU A 85 -0.74 -10.35 8.13
C GLU A 85 -0.95 -11.55 7.20
N LYS A 86 -2.21 -12.00 7.02
CA LYS A 86 -2.53 -13.12 6.13
C LYS A 86 -2.13 -12.87 4.67
N ARG A 87 -2.23 -11.62 4.19
CA ARG A 87 -1.84 -11.26 2.82
C ARG A 87 -0.32 -11.13 2.70
N GLU A 88 0.33 -10.59 3.71
CA GLU A 88 1.79 -10.51 3.80
C GLU A 88 2.41 -11.90 3.76
N ASP A 89 1.94 -12.83 4.59
CA ASP A 89 2.44 -14.21 4.64
C ASP A 89 2.34 -14.91 3.29
N ALA A 90 1.20 -14.76 2.61
CA ALA A 90 1.02 -15.35 1.28
C ALA A 90 1.93 -14.72 0.22
N LEU A 91 2.17 -13.41 0.29
CA LEU A 91 3.11 -12.72 -0.59
C LEU A 91 4.54 -13.16 -0.31
N ARG A 92 4.95 -13.27 0.97
CA ARG A 92 6.27 -13.75 1.38
C ARG A 92 6.52 -15.19 0.93
N ASP A 93 5.57 -16.10 1.17
CA ASP A 93 5.64 -17.48 0.70
C ASP A 93 5.77 -17.55 -0.83
N ARG A 94 5.08 -16.68 -1.57
CA ARG A 94 5.18 -16.64 -3.03
C ARG A 94 6.54 -16.14 -3.52
N VAL A 95 7.07 -15.08 -2.91
CA VAL A 95 8.41 -14.55 -3.22
C VAL A 95 9.46 -15.63 -2.96
N ALA A 96 9.35 -16.34 -1.82
CA ALA A 96 10.27 -17.43 -1.47
C ALA A 96 10.23 -18.59 -2.48
N LYS A 97 9.06 -18.89 -3.06
CA LYS A 97 8.89 -19.93 -4.09
C LYS A 97 9.33 -19.50 -5.50
N GLY A 98 9.82 -18.27 -5.69
CA GLY A 98 10.34 -17.77 -6.97
C GLY A 98 9.29 -17.53 -8.05
N GLY A 99 8.01 -17.47 -7.67
CA GLY A 99 6.90 -17.36 -8.60
C GLY A 99 6.45 -15.92 -8.86
N LEU A 100 7.35 -15.10 -9.39
CA LEU A 100 7.19 -13.65 -9.57
C LEU A 100 6.70 -13.24 -10.96
N GLU A 101 6.39 -14.19 -11.82
CA GLU A 101 5.86 -13.90 -13.15
C GLU A 101 4.50 -13.17 -13.04
N PRO A 102 4.21 -12.19 -13.92
CA PRO A 102 2.96 -11.42 -13.86
C PRO A 102 1.69 -12.29 -13.85
N SER A 103 1.72 -13.44 -14.53
CA SER A 103 0.60 -14.39 -14.59
C SER A 103 0.29 -15.04 -13.23
N ASP A 104 1.31 -15.25 -12.41
CA ASP A 104 1.16 -15.82 -11.08
C ASP A 104 0.65 -14.79 -10.07
N ALA A 105 1.14 -13.54 -10.17
CA ALA A 105 0.61 -12.43 -9.39
C ALA A 105 -0.89 -12.21 -9.68
N ALA A 106 -1.29 -12.26 -10.96
CA ALA A 106 -2.69 -12.17 -11.37
C ALA A 106 -3.54 -13.31 -10.79
N ARG A 107 -3.03 -14.55 -10.81
CA ARG A 107 -3.72 -15.72 -10.25
C ARG A 107 -3.91 -15.62 -8.74
N LEU A 108 -2.91 -15.10 -8.01
CA LEU A 108 -3.00 -14.85 -6.58
C LEU A 108 -4.08 -13.80 -6.28
N ALA A 109 -4.08 -12.68 -7.01
CA ALA A 109 -5.07 -11.62 -6.85
C ALA A 109 -6.51 -12.11 -7.11
N GLU A 110 -6.71 -12.98 -8.12
CA GLU A 110 -8.01 -13.60 -8.40
C GLU A 110 -8.47 -14.51 -7.26
N THR A 111 -7.56 -15.33 -6.70
CA THR A 111 -7.85 -16.20 -5.56
C THR A 111 -8.37 -15.39 -4.37
N TYR A 112 -7.73 -14.26 -4.05
CA TYR A 112 -8.17 -13.38 -2.97
C TYR A 112 -9.48 -12.64 -3.27
N ARG A 113 -9.74 -12.26 -4.52
CA ARG A 113 -11.03 -11.66 -4.91
C ARG A 113 -12.19 -12.65 -4.70
N ARG A 114 -11.99 -13.93 -5.01
CA ARG A 114 -13.00 -14.98 -4.81
C ARG A 114 -13.21 -15.36 -3.35
N ALA A 115 -12.15 -15.29 -2.53
CA ALA A 115 -12.23 -15.62 -1.11
C ALA A 115 -12.96 -14.53 -0.29
N ASN A 116 -13.11 -13.32 -0.82
CA ASN A 116 -13.71 -12.17 -0.14
C ASN A 116 -14.99 -11.65 -0.83
N ALA A 117 -15.54 -12.40 -1.80
CA ALA A 117 -16.82 -12.11 -2.46
C ALA A 117 -17.92 -13.00 -1.86
#